data_AF-A0AAJ2ICY0-F1
#
_entry.id   AF-A0AAJ2ICY0-F1
#
_cell.length_a   1.000
_cell.length_b   1.000
_cell.length_c   1.000
_cell.angle_alpha   90.00
_cell.angle_beta   90.00
_cell.angle_gamma   90.00
#
_symmetry.space_group_name_H-M   'P 1'
#
loop_
_entity.id
_entity.type
_entity.pdbx_description
1 polymer ?
#
loop_
_entity_poly.entity_id
_entity_poly.type
_entity_poly.pdbx_seq_one_letter_code
_entity_poly.pdbx_strand_id
1 'polypeptide(L)'
;MSTDNVGDSATAASEGINPDLTSTAGLEDLDEDRLGQDPLEEGMDPPEDWSASDRTGTTAREQREGESLDEKLDQEIPDQNP
;
A
#
# COMPACT_ATOMS: atom_id res chain seq x y z
N MET A 1 -45.29 -42.89 -10.58
CA MET A 1 -43.99 -42.46 -11.12
C MET A 1 -43.89 -40.97 -10.80
N SER A 2 -43.29 -40.62 -9.67
CA SER A 2 -43.15 -39.23 -9.21
C SER A 2 -41.80 -38.74 -9.73
N THR A 3 -41.77 -37.69 -10.53
CA THR A 3 -40.54 -37.15 -11.10
C THR A 3 -39.72 -36.48 -10.01
N ASP A 4 -38.47 -36.92 -9.90
CA ASP A 4 -37.46 -36.42 -8.98
C ASP A 4 -37.25 -34.91 -9.06
N ASN A 5 -37.07 -34.34 -7.87
CA ASN A 5 -36.80 -32.95 -7.56
C ASN A 5 -35.44 -32.51 -8.13
N VAL A 6 -35.45 -31.81 -9.26
CA VAL A 6 -34.27 -31.14 -9.84
C VAL A 6 -34.01 -29.84 -9.07
N GLY A 7 -33.62 -29.97 -7.81
CA GLY A 7 -33.41 -28.85 -6.88
C GLY A 7 -31.96 -28.56 -6.50
N ASP A 8 -30.98 -29.24 -7.11
CA ASP A 8 -29.61 -29.29 -6.54
C ASP A 8 -28.49 -28.78 -7.47
N SER A 9 -28.80 -28.12 -8.59
CA SER A 9 -27.76 -27.70 -9.55
C SER A 9 -27.21 -26.29 -9.32
N ALA A 10 -27.85 -25.44 -8.50
CA ALA A 10 -27.42 -24.05 -8.34
C ALA A 10 -26.30 -23.89 -7.29
N THR A 11 -26.29 -24.74 -6.26
CA THR A 11 -25.32 -24.69 -5.16
C THR A 11 -23.92 -25.17 -5.58
N ALA A 12 -23.86 -26.17 -6.47
CA ALA A 12 -22.59 -26.71 -6.97
C ALA A 12 -21.78 -25.69 -7.80
N ALA A 13 -22.43 -24.71 -8.43
CA ALA A 13 -21.76 -23.70 -9.25
C ALA A 13 -20.95 -22.69 -8.42
N SER A 14 -21.25 -22.56 -7.11
CA SER A 14 -20.57 -21.62 -6.22
C SER A 14 -19.43 -22.25 -5.41
N GLU A 15 -19.32 -23.59 -5.37
CA GLU A 15 -18.43 -24.38 -4.49
C GLU A 15 -16.94 -24.36 -4.91
N GLY A 16 -16.52 -23.33 -5.62
CA GLY A 16 -15.13 -23.12 -6.03
C GLY A 16 -14.82 -21.67 -6.41
N ILE A 17 -15.77 -20.76 -6.19
CA ILE A 17 -15.58 -19.35 -6.45
C ILE A 17 -14.83 -18.78 -5.25
N ASN A 18 -13.57 -18.40 -5.48
CA ASN A 18 -12.80 -17.71 -4.45
C ASN A 18 -13.43 -16.32 -4.23
N PRO A 19 -13.99 -16.02 -3.05
CA PRO A 19 -14.66 -14.74 -2.79
C PRO A 19 -13.72 -13.53 -2.92
N ASP A 20 -12.41 -13.76 -2.79
CA ASP A 20 -11.36 -12.76 -3.01
C ASP A 20 -11.30 -12.32 -4.49
N LEU A 21 -11.51 -13.25 -5.43
CA LEU A 21 -11.57 -12.95 -6.87
C LEU A 21 -12.90 -12.30 -7.29
N THR A 22 -13.94 -12.40 -6.44
CA THR A 22 -15.21 -11.69 -6.64
C THR A 22 -15.26 -10.34 -5.94
N SER A 23 -14.28 -10.07 -5.07
CA SER A 23 -14.06 -8.71 -4.59
C SER A 23 -13.53 -7.90 -5.76
N THR A 24 -14.09 -6.70 -5.97
CA THR A 24 -13.76 -5.79 -7.09
C THR A 24 -12.28 -5.40 -7.19
N ALA A 25 -11.45 -5.77 -6.20
CA ALA A 25 -10.01 -5.56 -6.20
C ALA A 25 -9.37 -6.29 -7.40
N GLY A 26 -9.17 -5.55 -8.50
CA GLY A 26 -8.57 -6.04 -9.74
C GLY A 26 -9.51 -6.16 -10.94
N LEU A 27 -10.83 -5.91 -10.79
CA LEU A 27 -11.74 -5.84 -11.94
C LEU A 27 -11.59 -4.53 -12.72
N GLU A 28 -11.40 -3.41 -12.02
CA GLU A 28 -11.15 -2.11 -12.69
C GLU A 28 -9.86 -2.12 -13.52
N ASP A 29 -8.85 -2.89 -13.10
CA ASP A 29 -7.58 -3.00 -13.83
C ASP A 29 -7.73 -3.76 -15.17
N LEU A 30 -8.85 -4.45 -15.35
CA LEU A 30 -9.21 -5.15 -16.58
C LEU A 30 -10.10 -4.31 -17.51
N ASP A 31 -10.50 -3.10 -17.09
CA ASP A 31 -11.24 -2.17 -17.94
C ASP A 31 -10.37 -1.74 -19.12
N GLU A 32 -11.01 -1.51 -20.28
CA GLU A 32 -10.31 -1.22 -21.55
C GLU A 32 -9.41 0.03 -21.49
N ASP A 33 -9.74 0.98 -20.60
CA ASP A 33 -8.98 2.21 -20.37
C ASP A 33 -7.75 2.04 -19.48
N ARG A 34 -7.71 0.98 -18.64
CA ARG A 34 -6.55 0.62 -17.82
C ARG A 34 -5.74 -0.55 -18.38
N LEU A 35 -6.35 -1.40 -19.20
CA LEU A 35 -5.71 -2.58 -19.76
C LEU A 35 -4.57 -2.21 -20.71
N GLY A 36 -3.34 -2.49 -20.30
CA GLY A 36 -2.14 -2.21 -21.08
C GLY A 36 -1.48 -0.87 -20.77
N GLN A 37 -2.05 -0.08 -19.85
CA GLN A 37 -1.35 1.06 -19.26
C GLN A 37 -0.41 0.59 -18.14
N ASP A 38 0.73 1.26 -18.03
CA ASP A 38 1.62 1.09 -16.89
C ASP A 38 0.96 1.74 -15.66
N PRO A 39 0.70 1.00 -14.57
CA PRO A 39 0.15 1.56 -13.34
C PRO A 39 0.97 2.72 -12.76
N LEU A 40 2.26 2.81 -13.09
CA LEU A 40 3.14 3.88 -12.64
C LEU A 40 3.10 5.12 -13.54
N GLU A 41 2.47 5.06 -14.71
CA GLU A 41 2.39 6.19 -15.64
C GLU A 41 1.42 7.29 -15.16
N GLU A 42 0.42 6.95 -14.33
CA GLU A 42 -0.38 7.95 -13.61
C GLU A 42 0.37 8.53 -12.39
N GLY A 43 1.52 7.95 -12.02
CA GLY A 43 2.37 8.48 -10.96
C GLY A 43 2.87 9.89 -11.31
N MET A 44 2.88 10.79 -10.32
CA MET A 44 3.58 12.06 -10.47
C MET A 44 5.08 11.80 -10.67
N ASP A 45 5.68 12.49 -11.64
CA ASP A 45 7.12 12.56 -11.73
C ASP A 45 7.69 13.12 -10.41
N PRO A 46 8.62 12.40 -9.77
CA PRO A 46 9.27 12.91 -8.58
C PRO A 46 10.04 14.19 -8.92
N PRO A 47 10.19 15.12 -7.98
CA PRO A 47 10.93 16.36 -8.21
C PRO A 47 12.35 16.08 -8.74
N GLU A 48 12.76 16.81 -9.77
CA GLU A 48 14.08 16.71 -10.41
C GLU A 48 15.24 16.89 -9.40
N ASP A 49 15.00 17.72 -8.37
CA ASP A 49 15.99 18.19 -7.41
C ASP A 49 15.70 17.66 -5.99
N TRP A 50 15.73 16.35 -5.80
CA TRP A 50 15.64 15.78 -4.45
C TRP A 50 16.91 16.10 -3.64
N SER A 51 16.74 16.53 -2.40
CA SER A 51 17.83 16.68 -1.44
C SER A 51 17.92 15.44 -0.55
N ALA A 52 19.15 15.01 -0.25
CA ALA A 52 19.37 13.96 0.75
C ALA A 52 18.91 14.44 2.15
N SER A 53 18.55 13.48 3.01
CA SER A 53 18.31 13.75 4.43
C SER A 53 19.62 14.20 5.09
N ASP A 54 19.56 15.30 5.84
CA ASP A 54 20.64 15.86 6.65
C ASP A 54 20.58 15.40 8.11
N ARG A 55 19.64 14.51 8.44
CA ARG A 55 19.39 14.01 9.81
C ARG A 55 20.20 12.76 10.15
N THR A 56 20.60 12.65 11.42
CA THR A 56 21.21 11.44 11.98
C THR A 56 20.17 10.31 12.10
N GLY A 57 20.61 9.07 11.84
CA GLY A 57 19.76 7.88 11.97
C GLY A 57 19.14 7.40 10.67
N THR A 58 19.60 7.94 9.54
CA THR A 58 19.12 7.54 8.20
C THR A 58 19.80 6.24 7.75
N THR A 59 20.96 5.88 8.33
CA THR A 59 21.66 4.63 8.05
C THR A 59 21.64 3.64 9.22
N ALA A 60 21.74 2.34 8.93
CA ALA A 60 21.77 1.28 9.97
C ALA A 60 22.99 1.39 10.91
N ARG A 61 24.05 2.07 10.49
CA ARG A 61 25.20 2.38 11.34
C ARG A 61 24.84 3.48 12.33
N GLU A 62 24.31 4.60 11.85
CA GLU A 62 23.88 5.72 12.70
C GLU A 62 22.80 5.30 13.69
N GLN A 63 21.85 4.46 13.31
CA GLN A 63 20.84 3.97 14.25
C GLN A 63 21.43 3.17 15.41
N ARG A 64 22.53 2.42 15.16
CA ARG A 64 23.23 1.68 16.21
C ARG A 64 24.05 2.59 17.13
N GLU A 65 24.66 3.63 16.56
CA GLU A 65 25.43 4.61 17.32
C GLU A 65 24.50 5.54 18.12
N GLY A 66 23.34 5.87 17.56
CA GLY A 66 22.41 6.85 18.09
C GLY A 66 22.93 8.29 17.94
N GLU A 67 22.01 9.24 18.06
CA GLU A 67 22.32 10.66 18.14
C GLU A 67 22.71 11.05 19.57
N SER A 68 23.67 11.96 19.73
CA SER A 68 24.07 12.43 21.06
C SER A 68 22.99 13.31 21.71
N LEU A 69 23.00 13.40 23.04
CA LEU A 69 22.06 14.27 23.75
C LEU A 69 22.24 15.74 23.38
N ASP A 70 23.48 16.18 23.19
CA ASP A 70 23.80 17.57 22.85
C ASP A 70 23.24 17.94 21.46
N GLU A 71 23.38 17.06 20.45
CA GLU A 71 22.78 17.27 19.12
C GLU A 71 21.25 17.39 19.17
N LYS A 72 20.60 16.65 20.06
CA LYS A 72 19.15 16.72 20.25
C LYS A 72 18.71 18.02 20.92
N LEU A 73 19.51 18.51 21.87
CA LEU A 73 19.26 19.79 22.55
C LEU A 73 19.45 20.97 21.60
N ASP A 74 20.47 20.92 20.74
CA ASP A 74 20.72 21.97 19.73
C ASP A 74 19.59 22.07 18.68
N GLN A 75 18.88 20.96 18.43
CA GLN A 75 17.69 20.93 17.57
C GLN A 75 16.41 21.40 18.27
N GLU A 76 16.39 21.45 19.61
CA GLU A 76 15.21 21.81 20.38
C GLU A 76 14.97 23.33 20.37
N ILE A 77 13.71 23.74 20.25
CA ILE A 77 13.30 25.14 20.42
C ILE A 77 12.79 25.28 21.86
N PRO A 78 13.44 26.08 22.73
CA PRO A 78 13.00 26.26 24.11
C PRO A 78 11.61 26.90 24.20
N ASP A 79 10.79 26.43 25.15
CA ASP A 79 9.54 27.12 25.47
C ASP A 79 9.83 28.54 25.98
N GLN A 80 9.08 29.51 25.46
CA GLN A 80 9.24 30.93 25.76
C GLN A 80 8.37 31.37 26.95
N ASN A 81 7.46 30.50 27.43
CA ASN A 81 6.59 30.79 28.57
C ASN A 81 6.90 29.85 29.76
N PRO A 82 6.91 30.38 30.99
CA PRO A 82 7.08 29.58 32.21
C PRO A 82 5.82 28.77 32.58
#